data_AF-A0A519NXA4-F1
#
_entry.id   AF-A0A519NXA4-F1
#
_cell.length_a   1.000
_cell.length_b   1.000
_cell.length_c   1.000
_cell.angle_alpha   90.00
_cell.angle_beta   90.00
_cell.angle_gamma   90.00
#
_symmetry.space_group_name_H-M   'P 1'
#
loop_
_entity.id
_entity.type
_entity.pdbx_description
1 polymer ?
#
loop_
_entity_poly.entity_id
_entity_poly.type
_entity_poly.pdbx_seq_one_letter_code
_entity_poly.pdbx_strand_id
1 'polypeptide(L)'
;MRDAGSEPQQFLRLMSHEMRTPLNGVIGMLGLLSRTRLDGAQRAYAEAAQASAEHMLGLVNDLLDYARLEAGKLEFDAAPV
;
A
#
# COMPACT_ATOMS: atom_id res chain seq x y z
N MET A 1 -20.11 26.44 11.63
CA MET A 1 -19.63 25.07 11.86
C MET A 1 -19.02 24.57 10.56
N ARG A 2 -17.70 24.62 10.45
CA ARG A 2 -16.95 24.12 9.28
C ARG A 2 -16.21 22.88 9.77
N ASP A 3 -16.80 21.70 9.59
CA ASP A 3 -16.09 20.44 9.78
C ASP A 3 -15.18 20.22 8.56
N ALA A 4 -14.07 20.96 8.55
CA ALA A 4 -12.96 20.67 7.68
C ALA A 4 -12.12 19.60 8.35
N GLY A 5 -12.46 18.33 8.14
CA GLY A 5 -11.41 17.31 8.09
C GLY A 5 -10.44 17.73 7.00
N SER A 6 -9.41 18.48 7.37
CA SER A 6 -8.41 19.15 6.52
C SER A 6 -8.19 18.41 5.21
N GLU A 7 -8.53 19.05 4.07
CA GLU A 7 -8.43 18.53 2.71
C GLU A 7 -7.18 17.65 2.45
N PRO A 8 -5.97 17.97 2.98
CA PRO A 8 -4.80 17.11 2.85
C PRO A 8 -4.96 15.67 3.35
N GLN A 9 -5.65 15.44 4.47
CA GLN A 9 -5.85 14.08 5.01
C GLN A 9 -6.83 13.27 4.16
N GLN A 10 -7.87 13.92 3.64
CA GLN A 10 -8.82 13.26 2.75
C GLN A 10 -8.16 12.94 1.40
N PHE A 11 -7.31 13.84 0.90
CA PHE A 11 -6.50 13.64 -0.29
C PHE A 11 -5.53 12.45 -0.11
N LEU A 12 -4.77 12.39 0.97
CA LEU A 12 -3.83 11.29 1.23
C LEU A 12 -4.53 9.94 1.38
N ARG A 13 -5.70 9.89 2.05
CA ARG A 13 -6.52 8.68 2.12
C ARG A 13 -6.99 8.20 0.75
N LEU A 14 -7.49 9.11 -0.09
CA LEU A 14 -7.93 8.79 -1.44
C LEU A 14 -6.76 8.25 -2.26
N MET A 15 -5.62 8.95 -2.26
CA MET A 15 -4.43 8.53 -2.98
C MET A 15 -3.93 7.16 -2.52
N SER A 16 -3.89 6.90 -1.22
CA SER A 16 -3.50 5.58 -0.70
C SER A 16 -4.45 4.48 -1.18
N HIS A 17 -5.76 4.70 -1.13
CA HIS A 17 -6.73 3.73 -1.66
C HIS A 17 -6.51 3.45 -3.16
N GLU A 18 -6.32 4.50 -3.96
CA GLU A 18 -6.08 4.38 -5.40
C GLU A 18 -4.72 3.74 -5.72
N MET A 19 -3.72 3.84 -4.83
CA MET A 19 -2.42 3.17 -4.97
C MET A 19 -2.45 1.69 -4.55
N ARG A 20 -3.25 1.34 -3.52
CA ARG A 20 -3.37 -0.05 -3.03
C ARG A 20 -3.93 -0.99 -4.10
N THR A 21 -4.92 -0.54 -4.88
CA THR A 21 -5.54 -1.34 -5.94
C THR A 21 -4.54 -1.81 -7.01
N PRO A 22 -3.77 -0.94 -7.70
CA PRO A 22 -2.77 -1.36 -8.67
C PRO A 22 -1.62 -2.14 -8.02
N LEU A 23 -1.18 -1.81 -6.80
CA LEU A 23 -0.13 -2.56 -6.12
C LEU A 23 -0.55 -4.00 -5.79
N ASN A 24 -1.76 -4.20 -5.28
CA ASN A 24 -2.32 -5.53 -5.06
C ASN A 24 -2.47 -6.30 -6.37
N GLY A 25 -2.80 -5.60 -7.46
CA GLY A 25 -2.77 -6.17 -8.81
C GLY A 25 -1.38 -6.67 -9.21
N VAL A 26 -0.35 -5.85 -9.03
CA VAL A 26 1.06 -6.22 -9.31
C VAL A 26 1.51 -7.40 -8.46
N ILE A 27 1.26 -7.38 -7.14
CA ILE A 27 1.61 -8.49 -6.23
C ILE A 27 0.88 -9.77 -6.67
N GLY A 28 -0.40 -9.68 -7.00
CA GLY A 28 -1.18 -10.81 -7.50
C GLY A 28 -0.63 -11.38 -8.81
N MET A 29 -0.29 -10.51 -9.77
CA MET A 29 0.29 -10.93 -11.05
C MET A 29 1.68 -11.56 -10.88
N LEU A 30 2.53 -11.01 -10.01
CA LEU A 30 3.83 -11.60 -9.67
C LEU A 30 3.66 -12.95 -8.96
N GLY A 31 2.64 -13.09 -8.10
CA GLY A 31 2.27 -14.34 -7.47
C GLY A 31 1.72 -15.40 -8.44
N LEU A 32 1.09 -14.99 -9.55
CA LEU A 32 0.72 -15.91 -10.63
C LEU A 32 1.95 -16.27 -11.49
N LEU A 33 2.79 -15.28 -11.81
CA LEU A 33 4.01 -15.46 -12.60
C LEU A 33 4.97 -16.46 -11.92
N SER A 34 5.12 -16.38 -10.60
CA SER A 34 5.98 -17.28 -9.82
C SER A 34 5.54 -18.76 -9.86
N ARG A 35 4.27 -19.02 -10.23
CA ARG A 35 3.71 -20.36 -10.45
C ARG A 35 3.92 -20.90 -11.87
N THR A 36 4.53 -20.13 -12.75
CA THR A 36 4.90 -20.55 -14.12
C THR A 36 6.32 -21.11 -14.16
N ARG A 37 6.74 -21.64 -15.32
CA ARG A 37 8.16 -22.01 -15.52
C ARG A 37 8.98 -20.75 -15.75
N LEU A 38 9.87 -20.46 -14.81
CA LEU A 38 10.84 -19.36 -14.87
C LEU A 38 12.25 -19.95 -14.84
N ASP A 39 13.16 -19.38 -15.63
CA ASP A 39 14.59 -19.61 -15.45
C ASP A 39 15.13 -18.93 -14.18
N GLY A 40 16.42 -19.16 -13.87
CA GLY A 40 17.03 -18.64 -12.64
C GLY A 40 17.04 -17.11 -12.55
N ALA A 41 17.27 -16.41 -13.66
CA ALA A 41 17.29 -14.96 -13.69
C ALA A 41 15.86 -14.39 -13.59
N GLN A 42 14.92 -14.97 -14.33
CA GLN A 42 13.50 -14.61 -14.29
C GLN A 42 12.91 -14.79 -12.89
N ARG A 43 13.26 -15.87 -12.20
CA ARG A 43 12.86 -16.10 -10.80
C ARG A 43 13.40 -15.02 -9.88
N ALA A 44 14.69 -14.70 -9.97
CA ALA A 44 15.30 -13.65 -9.16
C ALA A 44 14.64 -12.27 -9.41
N TYR A 45 14.32 -11.95 -10.68
CA TYR A 45 13.61 -10.72 -11.02
C TYR A 45 12.18 -10.69 -10.46
N ALA A 46 11.44 -11.79 -10.56
CA ALA A 46 10.08 -11.89 -10.04
C ALA A 46 10.06 -11.76 -8.51
N GLU A 47 11.00 -12.40 -7.81
CA GLU A 47 11.15 -12.30 -6.35
C GLU A 47 11.52 -10.88 -5.91
N ALA A 48 12.47 -10.24 -6.59
CA ALA A 48 12.85 -8.85 -6.30
C ALA A 48 11.70 -7.88 -6.57
N ALA A 49 10.96 -8.06 -7.66
CA ALA A 49 9.80 -7.25 -7.99
C ALA A 49 8.68 -7.43 -6.95
N GLN A 50 8.45 -8.66 -6.48
CA GLN A 50 7.42 -8.94 -5.48
C GLN A 50 7.76 -8.31 -4.13
N ALA A 51 8.99 -8.49 -3.65
CA ALA A 51 9.47 -7.86 -2.43
C ALA A 51 9.38 -6.31 -2.52
N SER A 52 9.68 -5.74 -3.69
CA SER A 52 9.56 -4.29 -3.90
C SER A 52 8.12 -3.80 -3.87
N ALA A 53 7.18 -4.55 -4.46
CA ALA A 53 5.76 -4.20 -4.45
C ALA A 53 5.16 -4.31 -3.04
N GLU A 54 5.52 -5.34 -2.29
CA GLU A 54 5.14 -5.51 -0.88
C GLU A 54 5.72 -4.39 0.00
N HIS A 55 6.99 -4.03 -0.20
CA HIS A 55 7.62 -2.90 0.50
C HIS A 55 6.92 -1.57 0.18
N MET A 56 6.59 -1.32 -1.09
CA MET A 56 5.86 -0.11 -1.49
C MET A 56 4.47 -0.04 -0.85
N LEU A 57 3.77 -1.17 -0.73
CA LEU A 57 2.48 -1.24 -0.03
C LEU A 57 2.64 -0.89 1.45
N GLY A 58 3.72 -1.35 2.10
CA GLY A 58 4.09 -0.94 3.46
C GLY A 58 4.28 0.57 3.59
N LEU A 59 5.11 1.16 2.72
CA LEU A 59 5.35 2.62 2.71
C LEU A 59 4.07 3.44 2.51
N VAL A 60 3.14 2.95 1.67
CA VAL A 60 1.83 3.58 1.47
C VAL A 60 0.98 3.57 2.73
N ASN A 61 1.05 2.49 3.53
CA ASN A 61 0.36 2.43 4.83
C ASN A 61 1.03 3.36 5.84
N ASP A 62 2.36 3.33 5.94
CA ASP A 62 3.12 4.18 6.88
C ASP A 62 2.90 5.67 6.62
N LEU A 63 2.79 6.08 5.35
CA LEU A 63 2.48 7.45 4.97
C LEU A 63 1.10 7.90 5.48
N LEU A 64 0.10 7.01 5.47
CA LEU A 64 -1.21 7.31 6.04
C LEU A 64 -1.15 7.47 7.56
N ASP A 65 -0.43 6.58 8.24
CA ASP A 65 -0.28 6.62 9.68
C ASP A 65 0.44 7.89 10.13
N TYR A 66 1.49 8.30 9.40
CA TYR A 66 2.16 9.58 9.60
C TYR A 66 1.22 10.78 9.40
N ALA A 67 0.39 10.76 8.35
CA ALA A 67 -0.57 11.83 8.10
C ALA A 67 -1.67 11.94 9.17
N ARG A 68 -2.03 10.83 9.82
CA ARG A 68 -2.97 10.81 10.97
C ARG A 68 -2.30 11.34 12.25
N LEU A 69 -1.03 10.98 12.47
CA LEU A 69 -0.20 11.46 13.58
C LEU A 69 -0.02 12.98 13.55
N GLU A 70 0.43 13.54 12.42
CA GLU A 70 0.62 14.99 12.22
C GLU A 70 -0.68 15.78 12.37
N ALA A 71 -1.83 15.16 12.06
CA ALA A 71 -3.13 15.78 12.24
C ALA A 71 -3.58 15.83 13.71
N GLY A 72 -2.85 15.18 14.64
CA GLY A 72 -3.30 14.95 16.01
C GLY A 72 -4.53 14.04 16.12
N LYS A 73 -4.86 13.27 15.07
CA LYS A 73 -6.09 12.47 14.91
C LYS A 73 -5.83 10.97 14.98
N LEU A 74 -4.97 10.52 15.90
CA LEU A 74 -4.87 9.10 16.21
C LEU A 74 -6.16 8.64 16.90
N GLU A 75 -7.18 8.34 16.11
CA GLU A 75 -8.19 7.36 16.51
C GLU A 75 -7.68 6.00 16.04
N PHE A 76 -7.31 5.14 16.99
CA PHE A 76 -6.94 3.77 16.71
C PHE A 76 -8.12 3.10 15.99
N ASP A 77 -7.91 2.71 14.74
CA ASP A 77 -8.89 1.95 13.98
C ASP A 77 -8.90 0.53 14.55
N ALA A 78 -9.80 0.29 15.50
CA ALA A 78 -10.04 -1.02 16.07
C ALA A 78 -10.73 -1.89 15.02
N ALA A 79 -9.96 -2.38 14.04
CA ALA A 79 -10.42 -3.46 13.19
C ALA A 79 -10.63 -4.70 14.08
N PRO A 80 -11.83 -5.31 14.09
CA PRO A 80 -12.09 -6.48 14.92
C PRO A 80 -11.33 -7.70 14.37
N VAL A 81 -10.88 -8.55 15.31
CA VAL A 81 -10.21 -9.83 15.07
C VAL A 81 -11.22 -10.92 14.73
#